data_AF-A0A9W8Q7A1-F1
#
_entry.id   AF-A0A9W8Q7A1-F1
#
_cell.length_a   1.000
_cell.length_b   1.000
_cell.length_c   1.000
_cell.angle_alpha   90.00
_cell.angle_beta   90.00
_cell.angle_gamma   90.00
#
_symmetry.space_group_name_H-M   'P 1'
#
loop_
_entity.id
_entity.type
_entity.pdbx_description
1 polymer ?
#
loop_
_entity_poly.entity_id
_entity_poly.type
_entity_poly.pdbx_seq_one_letter_code
_entity_poly.pdbx_strand_id
1 'polypeptide(L)'
;MEYRLEQLNSGPDGAHILASWIGILFSISINVDSMPSDSKFDTPSQRMCRLVQRLQSSGISDDEYDIVSQDLFNDIVLAGGDLIRRIITTHRTSLVSPRLADHLFLPIPLLRMVDSSPSPPSSCSQNQACSGSLQYTPCANKYFPEEIKHAHPGADNLPFTIPPALPAYHIGQVTVLETLVHDPLVDHVACRVLVDGEEMFCKAERGGVAFGDSVVGRDLRTMLELRAALADLAQDGAQQHPPPAPLRVPGLRGVLHHPREGHVVGFLRDWVPGASLNSYEMADLPVELREAWDRKVAGTLAELHQLGVYWGAAENESVIIDPRGEPWVVDFGAKVNLGLKREEDDREEGDWLDYDFIYHYLRTREVVVSYVSDDDSDQSCSENDMLAGDEEGGGNGDRGES
;
A
#
# COMPACT_ATOMS: atom_id res chain seq x y z
N MET A 1 -3.48 -4.74 -1.81
CA MET A 1 -2.21 -4.75 -2.59
C MET A 1 -2.57 -4.72 -4.05
N GLU A 2 -2.34 -3.60 -4.71
CA GLU A 2 -2.73 -3.41 -6.11
C GLU A 2 -1.64 -3.99 -7.04
N TYR A 3 -2.07 -4.86 -7.93
CA TYR A 3 -1.32 -5.23 -9.12
C TYR A 3 -1.66 -4.26 -10.24
N ARG A 4 -0.71 -4.04 -11.16
CA ARG A 4 -0.93 -3.21 -12.35
C ARG A 4 -0.34 -3.84 -13.61
N LEU A 5 -1.10 -3.75 -14.69
CA LEU A 5 -0.63 -3.98 -16.05
C LEU A 5 -0.05 -2.67 -16.58
N GLU A 6 1.27 -2.63 -16.80
CA GLU A 6 1.97 -1.41 -17.21
C GLU A 6 2.06 -1.33 -18.74
N GLN A 7 2.37 -2.46 -19.38
CA GLN A 7 2.44 -2.53 -20.83
C GLN A 7 2.13 -3.94 -21.33
N LEU A 8 1.34 -4.00 -22.40
CA LEU A 8 0.92 -5.22 -23.06
C LEU A 8 1.31 -5.14 -24.53
N ASN A 9 1.95 -6.20 -25.05
CA ASN A 9 2.24 -6.37 -26.47
C ASN A 9 1.91 -7.80 -26.88
N SER A 10 1.25 -8.00 -28.02
CA SER A 10 0.95 -9.35 -28.50
C SER A 10 0.99 -9.46 -30.02
N GLY A 11 1.02 -10.70 -30.50
CA GLY A 11 0.85 -11.04 -31.90
C GLY A 11 0.43 -12.50 -32.07
N PRO A 12 0.55 -13.07 -33.28
CA PRO A 12 -0.04 -14.38 -33.59
C PRO A 12 0.63 -15.56 -32.87
N ASP A 13 1.90 -15.44 -32.49
CA ASP A 13 2.73 -16.50 -31.91
C ASP A 13 3.18 -16.21 -30.46
N GLY A 14 2.54 -15.23 -29.79
CA GLY A 14 2.80 -14.96 -28.39
C GLY A 14 2.44 -13.55 -27.93
N ALA A 15 2.86 -13.26 -26.71
CA ALA A 15 2.64 -11.99 -26.04
C ALA A 15 3.78 -11.66 -25.07
N HIS A 16 3.83 -10.40 -24.65
CA HIS A 16 4.67 -9.92 -23.59
C HIS A 16 3.87 -9.03 -22.66
N ILE A 17 4.08 -9.22 -21.36
CA ILE A 17 3.43 -8.48 -20.30
C ILE A 17 4.52 -7.83 -19.47
N LEU A 18 4.46 -6.51 -19.36
CA LEU A 18 5.16 -5.76 -18.33
C LEU A 18 4.14 -5.39 -17.26
N ALA A 19 4.37 -5.83 -16.03
CA ALA A 19 3.44 -5.64 -14.93
C ALA A 19 4.18 -5.23 -13.67
N SER A 20 3.46 -4.55 -12.77
CA SER A 20 3.97 -4.25 -11.44
C SER A 20 3.10 -4.84 -10.35
N TRP A 21 3.76 -5.27 -9.28
CA TRP A 21 3.10 -5.83 -8.11
C TRP A 21 4.03 -5.61 -6.93
N ILE A 22 3.51 -5.11 -5.80
CA ILE A 22 4.30 -4.97 -4.57
C ILE A 22 5.56 -4.11 -4.82
N GLY A 23 5.39 -3.00 -5.56
CA GLY A 23 6.45 -2.03 -5.83
C GLY A 23 7.59 -2.48 -6.75
N ILE A 24 7.57 -3.72 -7.30
CA ILE A 24 8.51 -4.13 -8.35
C ILE A 24 7.84 -4.13 -9.72
N LEU A 25 8.63 -3.87 -10.75
CA LEU A 25 8.25 -4.07 -12.15
C LEU A 25 8.85 -5.39 -12.63
N PHE A 26 8.07 -6.28 -13.22
CA PHE A 26 8.52 -7.56 -13.76
C PHE A 26 7.96 -7.80 -15.16
N SER A 27 8.62 -8.67 -15.91
CA SER A 27 8.24 -8.97 -17.29
C SER A 27 7.94 -10.46 -17.47
N ILE A 28 6.93 -10.76 -18.30
CA ILE A 28 6.52 -12.12 -18.64
C ILE A 28 6.49 -12.27 -20.15
N SER A 29 7.31 -13.17 -20.68
CA SER A 29 7.28 -13.61 -22.06
C SER A 29 6.39 -14.84 -22.21
N ILE A 30 5.43 -14.77 -23.13
CA ILE A 30 4.53 -15.85 -23.48
C ILE A 30 4.80 -16.20 -24.94
N ASN A 31 5.19 -17.45 -25.20
CA ASN A 31 5.38 -17.96 -26.56
C ASN A 31 4.36 -19.06 -26.79
N VAL A 32 3.71 -19.03 -27.94
CA VAL A 32 2.66 -19.99 -28.28
C VAL A 32 2.94 -20.56 -29.66
N ASP A 33 3.07 -21.89 -29.74
CA ASP A 33 3.37 -22.59 -30.99
C ASP A 33 2.21 -22.52 -32.00
N SER A 34 0.97 -22.57 -31.49
CA SER A 34 -0.25 -22.40 -32.29
C SER A 34 -1.41 -21.90 -31.43
N MET A 35 -2.27 -21.07 -32.03
CA MET A 35 -3.49 -20.57 -31.40
C MET A 35 -4.72 -21.25 -32.04
N PRO A 36 -5.29 -22.29 -31.41
CA PRO A 36 -6.47 -22.97 -31.94
C PRO A 36 -7.69 -22.04 -31.90
N SER A 37 -8.68 -22.25 -32.78
CA SER A 37 -9.91 -21.44 -32.75
C SER A 37 -10.75 -21.71 -31.50
N ASP A 38 -10.79 -22.96 -31.03
CA ASP A 38 -11.50 -23.37 -29.80
C ASP A 38 -10.63 -23.13 -28.57
N SER A 39 -11.17 -22.42 -27.57
CA SER A 39 -10.48 -22.06 -26.32
C SER A 39 -10.71 -23.05 -25.18
N LYS A 40 -11.56 -24.06 -25.35
CA LYS A 40 -11.92 -25.00 -24.27
C LYS A 40 -10.74 -25.80 -23.71
N PHE A 41 -9.70 -25.98 -24.51
CA PHE A 41 -8.51 -26.75 -24.15
C PHE A 41 -7.24 -25.89 -24.25
N ASP A 42 -7.38 -24.58 -24.10
CA ASP A 42 -6.23 -23.68 -24.10
C ASP A 42 -5.24 -24.11 -23.01
N THR A 43 -3.97 -24.20 -23.38
CA THR A 43 -2.90 -24.23 -22.39
C THR A 43 -2.86 -22.89 -21.64
N PRO A 44 -2.26 -22.84 -20.45
CA PRO A 44 -2.09 -21.59 -19.73
C PRO A 44 -1.44 -20.48 -20.59
N SER A 45 -0.41 -20.80 -21.38
CA SER A 45 0.21 -19.85 -22.32
C SER A 45 -0.76 -19.36 -23.39
N GLN A 46 -1.58 -20.24 -23.98
CA GLN A 46 -2.61 -19.86 -24.96
C GLN A 46 -3.67 -18.95 -24.33
N ARG A 47 -4.18 -19.31 -23.15
CA ARG A 47 -5.19 -18.53 -22.42
C ARG A 47 -4.68 -17.13 -22.08
N MET A 48 -3.50 -17.02 -21.47
CA MET A 48 -2.90 -15.72 -21.15
C MET A 48 -2.67 -14.89 -22.42
N CYS A 49 -2.23 -15.50 -23.52
CA CYS A 49 -2.06 -14.81 -24.80
C CYS A 49 -3.39 -14.23 -25.32
N ARG A 50 -4.50 -14.99 -25.26
CA ARG A 50 -5.83 -14.48 -25.64
C ARG A 50 -6.28 -13.33 -24.76
N LEU A 51 -6.08 -13.42 -23.45
CA LEU A 51 -6.43 -12.35 -22.50
C LEU A 51 -5.69 -11.06 -22.84
N VAL A 52 -4.37 -11.14 -23.12
CA VAL A 52 -3.58 -9.98 -23.58
C VAL A 52 -4.14 -9.42 -24.90
N GLN A 53 -4.42 -10.27 -25.89
CA GLN A 53 -5.01 -9.83 -27.16
C GLN A 53 -6.37 -9.16 -26.97
N ARG A 54 -7.19 -9.63 -26.01
CA ARG A 54 -8.49 -9.04 -25.68
C ARG A 54 -8.34 -7.66 -25.05
N LEU A 55 -7.43 -7.51 -24.09
CA LEU A 55 -7.13 -6.22 -23.45
C LEU A 55 -6.61 -5.17 -24.45
N GLN A 56 -5.99 -5.61 -25.55
CA GLN A 56 -5.54 -4.72 -26.62
C GLN A 56 -6.58 -4.45 -27.71
N SER A 57 -7.79 -5.02 -27.60
CA SER A 57 -8.83 -4.84 -28.62
C SER A 57 -9.48 -3.46 -28.50
N SER A 58 -9.64 -2.76 -29.62
CA SER A 58 -10.14 -1.38 -29.65
C SER A 58 -11.61 -1.20 -29.24
N GLY A 59 -12.32 -2.29 -28.97
CA GLY A 59 -13.74 -2.30 -28.62
C GLY A 59 -14.03 -2.90 -27.25
N ILE A 60 -13.02 -3.06 -26.40
CA ILE A 60 -13.21 -3.47 -25.01
C ILE A 60 -13.83 -2.30 -24.21
N SER A 61 -14.85 -2.57 -23.40
CA SER A 61 -15.40 -1.58 -22.46
C SER A 61 -14.58 -1.56 -21.16
N ASP A 62 -14.70 -0.49 -20.37
CA ASP A 62 -13.99 -0.36 -19.09
C ASP A 62 -14.34 -1.52 -18.12
N ASP A 63 -15.63 -1.85 -17.97
CA ASP A 63 -16.07 -2.99 -17.14
C ASP A 63 -15.47 -4.33 -17.62
N GLU A 64 -15.30 -4.50 -18.93
CA GLU A 64 -14.72 -5.72 -19.49
C GLU A 64 -13.20 -5.73 -19.30
N TYR A 65 -12.55 -4.58 -19.44
CA TYR A 65 -11.13 -4.42 -19.17
C TYR A 65 -10.80 -4.83 -17.73
N ASP A 66 -11.61 -4.41 -16.76
CA ASP A 66 -11.43 -4.76 -15.35
C ASP A 66 -11.53 -6.27 -15.12
N ILE A 67 -12.55 -6.93 -15.68
CA ILE A 67 -12.72 -8.38 -15.57
C ILE A 67 -11.56 -9.13 -16.23
N VAL A 68 -11.22 -8.77 -17.46
CA VAL A 68 -10.18 -9.47 -18.24
C VAL A 68 -8.79 -9.23 -17.64
N SER A 69 -8.51 -8.04 -17.12
CA SER A 69 -7.24 -7.73 -16.46
C SER A 69 -7.10 -8.48 -15.13
N GLN A 70 -8.19 -8.62 -14.38
CA GLN A 70 -8.23 -9.43 -13.16
C GLN A 70 -8.02 -10.91 -13.46
N ASP A 71 -8.66 -11.45 -14.51
CA ASP A 71 -8.44 -12.84 -14.95
C ASP A 71 -6.98 -13.09 -15.34
N LEU A 72 -6.38 -12.17 -16.10
CA LEU A 72 -4.97 -12.26 -16.45
C LEU A 72 -4.06 -12.20 -15.23
N PHE A 73 -4.37 -11.35 -14.26
CA PHE A 73 -3.61 -11.29 -13.02
C PHE A 73 -3.71 -12.57 -12.21
N ASN A 74 -4.91 -13.12 -12.07
CA ASN A 74 -5.15 -14.38 -11.38
C ASN A 74 -4.28 -15.49 -11.99
N ASP A 75 -4.16 -15.53 -13.32
CA ASP A 75 -3.30 -16.49 -14.01
C ASP A 75 -1.82 -16.30 -13.70
N ILE A 76 -1.36 -15.06 -13.65
CA ILE A 76 0.02 -14.72 -13.28
C ILE A 76 0.32 -15.16 -11.84
N VAL A 77 -0.59 -14.86 -10.90
CA VAL A 77 -0.44 -15.25 -9.49
C VAL A 77 -0.44 -16.76 -9.34
N LEU A 78 -1.36 -17.46 -10.01
CA LEU A 78 -1.43 -18.92 -10.00
C LEU A 78 -0.15 -19.56 -10.58
N ALA A 79 0.41 -18.98 -11.65
CA ALA A 79 1.59 -19.52 -12.31
C ALA A 79 2.91 -19.18 -11.60
N GLY A 80 3.00 -18.07 -10.87
CA GLY A 80 4.29 -17.59 -10.35
C GLY A 80 4.27 -16.64 -9.17
N GLY A 81 3.16 -16.51 -8.45
CA GLY A 81 3.06 -15.63 -7.28
C GLY A 81 4.20 -15.83 -6.27
N ASP A 82 4.48 -17.09 -5.90
CA ASP A 82 5.56 -17.44 -4.96
C ASP A 82 6.97 -17.13 -5.50
N LEU A 83 7.16 -17.26 -6.82
CA LEU A 83 8.41 -16.90 -7.46
C LEU A 83 8.62 -15.39 -7.40
N ILE A 84 7.59 -14.60 -7.73
CA ILE A 84 7.64 -13.14 -7.73
C ILE A 84 7.87 -12.60 -6.32
N ARG A 85 7.15 -13.09 -5.31
CA ARG A 85 7.38 -12.70 -3.90
C ARG A 85 8.82 -12.98 -3.47
N ARG A 86 9.36 -14.15 -3.80
CA ARG A 86 10.76 -14.52 -3.49
C ARG A 86 11.77 -13.61 -4.18
N ILE A 87 11.51 -13.25 -5.44
CA ILE A 87 12.32 -12.27 -6.19
C ILE A 87 12.34 -10.93 -5.45
N ILE A 88 11.17 -10.41 -5.09
CA ILE A 88 11.01 -9.13 -4.40
C ILE A 88 11.79 -9.15 -3.08
N THR A 89 11.55 -10.16 -2.23
CA THR A 89 12.25 -10.32 -0.96
C THR A 89 13.75 -10.37 -1.17
N THR A 90 14.24 -11.12 -2.16
CA THR A 90 15.68 -11.26 -2.43
C THR A 90 16.29 -9.92 -2.86
N HIS A 91 15.67 -9.21 -3.80
CA HIS A 91 16.17 -7.93 -4.28
C HIS A 91 16.25 -6.90 -3.17
N ARG A 92 15.20 -6.78 -2.35
CA ARG A 92 15.12 -5.74 -1.32
C ARG A 92 15.97 -6.05 -0.09
N THR A 93 16.13 -7.32 0.29
CA THR A 93 16.99 -7.71 1.42
C THR A 93 18.48 -7.70 1.07
N SER A 94 18.83 -7.89 -0.20
CA SER A 94 20.24 -7.92 -0.64
C SER A 94 20.76 -6.55 -1.10
N LEU A 95 19.92 -5.51 -1.09
CA LEU A 95 20.27 -4.20 -1.62
C LEU A 95 21.10 -3.39 -0.61
N VAL A 96 22.31 -3.00 -1.02
CA VAL A 96 23.23 -2.18 -0.21
C VAL A 96 23.66 -0.92 -0.97
N SER A 97 22.84 -0.45 -1.91
CA SER A 97 23.21 0.70 -2.74
C SER A 97 23.06 2.02 -1.96
N PRO A 98 24.02 2.95 -2.08
CA PRO A 98 23.86 4.31 -1.56
C PRO A 98 22.98 5.20 -2.46
N ARG A 99 22.52 4.74 -3.63
CA ARG A 99 21.78 5.58 -4.59
C ARG A 99 20.29 5.32 -4.48
N LEU A 100 19.49 6.36 -4.21
CA LEU A 100 18.02 6.22 -4.08
C LEU A 100 17.38 5.55 -5.32
N ALA A 101 17.90 5.86 -6.52
CA ALA A 101 17.41 5.26 -7.76
C ALA A 101 17.47 3.73 -7.75
N ASP A 102 18.49 3.13 -7.13
CA ASP A 102 18.64 1.68 -7.10
C ASP A 102 17.63 1.00 -6.13
N HIS A 103 17.06 1.77 -5.19
CA HIS A 103 15.97 1.31 -4.31
C HIS A 103 14.59 1.42 -4.96
N LEU A 104 14.39 2.44 -5.79
CA LEU A 104 13.12 2.68 -6.50
C LEU A 104 12.99 1.82 -7.77
N PHE A 105 14.06 1.69 -8.54
CA PHE A 105 14.05 1.06 -9.86
C PHE A 105 14.85 -0.24 -9.84
N LEU A 106 14.32 -1.23 -9.10
CA LEU A 106 14.91 -2.56 -9.03
C LEU A 106 15.04 -3.18 -10.43
N PRO A 107 16.05 -4.04 -10.65
CA PRO A 107 16.17 -4.79 -11.90
C PRO A 107 14.87 -5.53 -12.24
N ILE A 108 14.43 -5.41 -13.49
CA ILE A 108 13.19 -6.05 -13.96
C ILE A 108 13.50 -7.53 -14.19
N PRO A 109 12.93 -8.46 -13.39
CA PRO A 109 13.10 -9.88 -13.65
C PRO A 109 12.44 -10.25 -14.99
N LEU A 110 13.16 -11.07 -15.76
CA LEU A 110 12.66 -11.63 -17.00
C LEU A 110 12.10 -13.02 -16.71
N LEU A 111 10.78 -13.15 -16.83
CA LEU A 111 10.05 -14.41 -16.63
C LEU A 111 9.50 -14.91 -17.96
N ARG A 112 9.29 -16.21 -18.05
CA ARG A 112 8.57 -16.84 -19.15
C ARG A 112 7.49 -17.77 -18.63
N MET A 113 6.39 -17.86 -19.36
CA MET A 113 5.36 -18.86 -19.11
C MET A 113 5.80 -20.21 -19.68
N VAL A 114 5.65 -21.27 -18.90
CA VAL A 114 5.94 -22.65 -19.32
C VAL A 114 4.73 -23.52 -19.01
N ASP A 115 4.20 -24.16 -20.05
CA ASP A 115 3.13 -25.14 -19.91
C ASP A 115 3.72 -26.48 -19.47
N SER A 116 3.10 -27.12 -18.49
CA SER A 116 3.46 -28.48 -18.09
C SER A 116 2.91 -29.46 -19.10
N SER A 117 3.73 -30.41 -19.54
CA SER A 117 3.25 -31.54 -20.35
C SER A 117 2.18 -32.30 -19.56
N PRO A 118 1.05 -32.71 -20.19
CA PRO A 118 0.08 -33.55 -19.52
C PRO A 118 0.76 -34.84 -19.05
N SER A 119 0.62 -35.17 -17.76
CA SER A 119 1.01 -36.48 -17.25
C SER A 119 0.31 -37.56 -18.08
N PRO A 120 0.95 -38.71 -18.38
CA PRO A 120 0.24 -39.81 -19.01
C PRO A 120 -0.96 -40.19 -18.12
N PRO A 121 -2.13 -40.46 -18.72
CA PRO A 121 -3.36 -40.65 -17.97
C PRO A 121 -3.21 -41.84 -17.01
N SER A 122 -3.12 -41.57 -15.71
CA SER A 122 -3.50 -42.56 -14.71
C SER A 122 -5.00 -42.80 -14.89
N SER A 123 -5.39 -44.06 -14.99
CA SER A 123 -6.66 -44.58 -15.54
C SER A 123 -7.98 -44.12 -14.90
N CYS A 124 -8.01 -43.06 -14.09
CA CYS A 124 -9.18 -42.65 -13.32
C CYS A 124 -9.30 -41.12 -13.13
N SER A 125 -9.03 -40.27 -14.13
CA SER A 125 -9.36 -38.82 -14.05
C SER A 125 -9.54 -38.20 -15.44
N GLN A 126 -10.77 -37.85 -15.82
CA GLN A 126 -11.09 -37.29 -17.15
C GLN A 126 -10.89 -35.77 -17.28
N ASN A 127 -10.35 -35.07 -16.28
CA ASN A 127 -10.10 -33.63 -16.34
C ASN A 127 -8.74 -33.27 -15.70
N GLN A 128 -7.62 -33.63 -16.32
CA GLN A 128 -6.33 -33.03 -15.96
C GLN A 128 -6.12 -31.77 -16.80
N ALA A 129 -6.42 -30.61 -16.20
CA ALA A 129 -6.06 -29.32 -16.79
C ALA A 129 -4.54 -29.21 -16.89
N CYS A 130 -4.03 -28.70 -18.01
CA CYS A 130 -2.62 -28.35 -18.13
C CYS A 130 -2.27 -27.28 -17.10
N SER A 131 -1.32 -27.57 -16.21
CA SER A 131 -0.80 -26.59 -15.25
C SER A 131 0.34 -25.80 -15.89
N GLY A 132 0.46 -24.52 -15.57
CA GLY A 132 1.51 -23.63 -16.08
C GLY A 132 2.33 -23.04 -14.94
N SER A 133 3.58 -22.71 -15.21
CA SER A 133 4.46 -22.07 -14.23
C SER A 133 5.29 -20.95 -14.85
N LEU A 134 5.52 -19.90 -14.08
CA LEU A 134 6.50 -18.87 -14.43
C LEU A 134 7.90 -19.33 -14.03
N GLN A 135 8.86 -19.12 -14.93
CA GLN A 135 10.27 -19.45 -14.71
C GLN A 135 11.14 -18.29 -15.17
N TYR A 136 12.33 -18.14 -14.59
CA TYR A 136 13.32 -17.19 -15.11
C TYR A 136 13.70 -17.52 -16.55
N THR A 137 13.93 -16.48 -17.34
CA THR A 137 14.48 -16.57 -18.69
C THR A 137 15.65 -15.60 -18.84
N PRO A 138 16.74 -15.96 -19.56
CA PRO A 138 17.85 -15.05 -19.79
C PRO A 138 17.51 -13.94 -20.80
N CYS A 139 16.44 -14.11 -21.58
CA CYS A 139 16.04 -13.17 -22.62
C CYS A 139 14.50 -13.09 -22.70
N ALA A 140 14.01 -11.89 -22.99
CA ALA A 140 12.62 -11.68 -23.34
C ALA A 140 12.35 -12.09 -24.80
N ASN A 141 11.08 -12.31 -25.14
CA ASN A 141 10.66 -12.56 -26.52
C ASN A 141 10.61 -11.26 -27.35
N LYS A 142 10.33 -11.41 -28.64
CA LYS A 142 10.28 -10.30 -29.62
C LYS A 142 9.22 -9.23 -29.34
N TYR A 143 8.31 -9.47 -28.38
CA TYR A 143 7.25 -8.54 -27.99
C TYR A 143 7.64 -7.67 -26.79
N PHE A 144 8.85 -7.85 -26.24
CA PHE A 144 9.40 -6.96 -25.21
C PHE A 144 9.40 -5.51 -25.71
N PRO A 145 8.96 -4.54 -24.89
CA PRO A 145 8.86 -3.15 -25.34
C PRO A 145 10.22 -2.52 -25.62
N GLU A 146 10.28 -1.65 -26.63
CA GLU A 146 11.49 -0.90 -26.98
C GLU A 146 11.88 0.11 -25.88
N GLU A 147 10.89 0.70 -25.23
CA GLU A 147 11.06 1.65 -24.12
C GLU A 147 10.22 1.22 -22.91
N ILE A 148 10.84 1.23 -21.73
CA ILE A 148 10.19 0.95 -20.46
C ILE A 148 9.94 2.28 -19.75
N LYS A 149 8.66 2.59 -19.51
CA LYS A 149 8.25 3.70 -18.67
C LYS A 149 8.14 3.25 -17.22
N HIS A 150 8.64 4.07 -16.30
CA HIS A 150 8.50 3.81 -14.88
C HIS A 150 7.26 4.50 -14.29
N ALA A 151 6.87 5.66 -14.81
CA ALA A 151 5.65 6.33 -14.38
C ALA A 151 4.42 5.46 -14.62
N HIS A 152 3.54 5.41 -13.62
CA HIS A 152 2.18 4.92 -13.82
C HIS A 152 1.42 5.84 -14.79
N PRO A 153 0.43 5.31 -15.52
CA PRO A 153 -0.47 6.15 -16.31
C PRO A 153 -1.07 7.28 -15.46
N GLY A 154 -0.92 8.53 -15.91
CA GLY A 154 -1.39 9.71 -15.18
C GLY A 154 -0.44 10.25 -14.11
N ALA A 155 0.76 9.68 -13.94
CA ALA A 155 1.79 10.18 -13.00
C ALA A 155 2.17 11.66 -13.20
N ASP A 156 1.98 12.20 -14.41
CA ASP A 156 2.24 13.60 -14.75
C ASP A 156 1.15 14.57 -14.25
N ASN A 157 -0.03 14.05 -13.90
CA ASN A 157 -1.21 14.83 -13.54
C ASN A 157 -1.47 14.77 -12.03
N LEU A 158 -0.65 15.47 -11.25
CA LEU A 158 -0.84 15.55 -9.80
C LEU A 158 -2.23 16.14 -9.46
N PRO A 159 -2.98 15.53 -8.52
CA PRO A 159 -4.27 16.05 -8.09
C PRO A 159 -4.16 17.30 -7.18
N PHE A 160 -2.93 17.79 -6.96
CA PHE A 160 -2.61 18.98 -6.16
C PHE A 160 -1.45 19.74 -6.78
N THR A 161 -1.30 21.01 -6.41
CA THR A 161 -0.23 21.89 -6.93
C THR A 161 0.98 21.88 -6.01
N ILE A 162 2.18 21.72 -6.58
CA ILE A 162 3.43 21.89 -5.85
C ILE A 162 3.83 23.36 -5.89
N PRO A 163 4.03 24.03 -4.74
CA PRO A 163 4.46 25.42 -4.70
C PRO A 163 5.81 25.60 -5.42
N PRO A 164 5.95 26.59 -6.34
CA PRO A 164 7.22 26.82 -7.05
C PRO A 164 8.41 27.16 -6.14
N ALA A 165 8.15 27.63 -4.93
CA ALA A 165 9.17 27.93 -3.93
C ALA A 165 9.68 26.68 -3.19
N LEU A 166 9.01 25.53 -3.33
CA LEU A 166 9.47 24.29 -2.74
C LEU A 166 10.62 23.70 -3.58
N PRO A 167 11.79 23.42 -2.99
CA PRO A 167 12.91 22.84 -3.72
C PRO A 167 12.54 21.55 -4.45
N ALA A 168 13.03 21.43 -5.69
CA ALA A 168 12.89 20.25 -6.51
C ALA A 168 14.25 19.55 -6.67
N TYR A 169 14.29 18.28 -6.31
CA TYR A 169 15.50 17.46 -6.39
C TYR A 169 15.31 16.33 -7.39
N HIS A 170 16.40 15.93 -8.03
CA HIS A 170 16.46 14.69 -8.78
C HIS A 170 16.87 13.56 -7.85
N ILE A 171 16.26 12.38 -7.99
CA ILE A 171 16.64 11.19 -7.22
C ILE A 171 18.13 10.83 -7.31
N GLY A 172 18.81 11.23 -8.39
CA GLY A 172 20.24 10.99 -8.59
C GLY A 172 21.14 11.83 -7.66
N GLN A 173 20.59 12.87 -7.03
CA GLN A 173 21.28 13.70 -6.03
C GLN A 173 21.16 13.11 -4.63
N VAL A 174 20.28 12.12 -4.44
CA VAL A 174 19.94 11.59 -3.11
C VAL A 174 20.80 10.39 -2.78
N THR A 175 21.55 10.50 -1.68
CA THR A 175 22.35 9.41 -1.12
C THR A 175 21.58 8.77 0.02
N VAL A 176 21.34 7.46 -0.05
CA VAL A 176 20.71 6.68 1.03
C VAL A 176 21.72 6.39 2.12
N LEU A 177 21.40 6.77 3.35
CA LEU A 177 22.18 6.46 4.55
C LEU A 177 21.64 5.19 5.23
N GLU A 178 20.31 5.06 5.27
CA GLU A 178 19.62 3.97 5.94
C GLU A 178 18.22 3.78 5.33
N THR A 179 17.80 2.53 5.16
CA THR A 179 16.42 2.19 4.78
C THR A 179 15.61 1.89 6.03
N LEU A 180 14.46 2.55 6.15
CA LEU A 180 13.60 2.53 7.33
C LEU A 180 12.39 1.58 7.15
N VAL A 181 12.06 1.21 5.92
CA VAL A 181 11.00 0.21 5.65
C VAL A 181 11.58 -1.20 5.84
N HIS A 182 11.03 -1.93 6.80
CA HIS A 182 11.49 -3.29 7.12
C HIS A 182 10.72 -4.39 6.40
N ASP A 183 9.51 -4.11 5.89
CA ASP A 183 8.75 -5.06 5.09
C ASP A 183 9.13 -4.94 3.60
N PRO A 184 9.80 -5.95 3.01
CA PRO A 184 10.14 -5.95 1.59
C PRO A 184 8.91 -6.06 0.68
N LEU A 185 7.68 -6.13 1.19
CA LEU A 185 6.46 -6.18 0.39
C LEU A 185 5.68 -4.84 0.36
N VAL A 186 6.24 -3.76 0.89
CA VAL A 186 5.65 -2.42 0.82
C VAL A 186 5.95 -1.75 -0.52
N ASP A 187 5.01 -1.07 -1.16
CA ASP A 187 5.20 -0.50 -2.50
C ASP A 187 6.12 0.73 -2.58
N HIS A 188 6.38 1.38 -1.45
CA HIS A 188 7.22 2.57 -1.33
C HIS A 188 8.54 2.31 -0.59
N VAL A 189 9.44 3.28 -0.68
CA VAL A 189 10.68 3.36 0.09
C VAL A 189 10.57 4.50 1.09
N ALA A 190 11.07 4.27 2.31
CA ALA A 190 11.32 5.29 3.30
C ALA A 190 12.77 5.15 3.78
N CYS A 191 13.53 6.24 3.71
CA CYS A 191 14.96 6.24 3.96
C CYS A 191 15.37 7.48 4.74
N ARG A 192 16.40 7.33 5.58
CA ARG A 192 17.25 8.46 5.95
C ARG A 192 18.24 8.69 4.81
N VAL A 193 18.33 9.93 4.36
CA VAL A 193 19.11 10.29 3.18
C VAL A 193 19.99 11.50 3.44
N LEU A 194 21.00 11.68 2.59
CA LEU A 194 21.84 12.86 2.50
C LEU A 194 21.59 13.56 1.16
N VAL A 195 21.22 14.82 1.21
CA VAL A 195 20.99 15.69 0.04
C VAL A 195 21.65 17.04 0.32
N ASP A 196 22.52 17.50 -0.58
CA ASP A 196 23.28 18.76 -0.43
C ASP A 196 24.02 18.91 0.92
N GLY A 197 24.44 17.78 1.51
CA GLY A 197 25.15 17.74 2.79
C GLY A 197 24.25 17.78 4.04
N GLU A 198 22.93 17.81 3.86
CA GLU A 198 21.95 17.77 4.95
C GLU A 198 21.28 16.40 5.03
N GLU A 199 21.12 15.91 6.26
CA GLU A 199 20.35 14.69 6.50
C GLU A 199 18.85 14.99 6.49
N MET A 200 18.11 14.20 5.73
CA MET A 200 16.67 14.34 5.57
C MET A 200 16.01 12.97 5.64
N PHE A 201 14.71 12.96 5.89
CA PHE A 201 13.88 11.79 5.63
C PHE A 201 13.33 11.87 4.21
N CYS A 202 13.38 10.75 3.49
CA CYS A 202 12.86 10.58 2.15
C CYS A 202 11.76 9.52 2.15
N LYS A 203 10.65 9.81 1.48
CA LYS A 203 9.62 8.82 1.14
C LYS A 203 9.27 8.94 -0.34
N ALA A 204 9.34 7.82 -1.05
CA ALA A 204 9.19 7.79 -2.50
C ALA A 204 8.63 6.45 -2.99
N GLU A 205 8.08 6.43 -4.19
CA GLU A 205 7.57 5.22 -4.85
C GLU A 205 7.92 5.23 -6.34
N ARG A 206 8.08 4.02 -6.91
CA ARG A 206 8.59 3.84 -8.28
C ARG A 206 7.70 4.50 -9.34
N GLY A 207 6.38 4.37 -9.19
CA GLY A 207 5.41 4.72 -10.23
C GLY A 207 4.95 6.18 -10.23
N GLY A 208 5.40 6.97 -9.26
CA GLY A 208 4.98 8.37 -9.11
C GLY A 208 3.74 8.55 -8.24
N VAL A 209 3.66 9.71 -7.58
CA VAL A 209 2.75 9.98 -6.45
C VAL A 209 1.38 10.54 -6.83
N ALA A 210 1.12 10.74 -8.13
CA ALA A 210 -0.12 11.34 -8.62
C ALA A 210 -1.30 10.36 -8.64
N PHE A 211 -1.04 9.05 -8.65
CA PHE A 211 -2.02 8.04 -9.01
C PHE A 211 -2.58 7.31 -7.78
N GLY A 212 -3.90 7.14 -7.74
CA GLY A 212 -4.61 6.30 -6.77
C GLY A 212 -4.41 6.72 -5.31
N ASP A 213 -4.85 5.90 -4.36
CA ASP A 213 -4.66 6.10 -2.91
C ASP A 213 -3.20 5.93 -2.45
N SER A 214 -2.22 6.32 -3.29
CA SER A 214 -0.78 6.31 -3.01
C SER A 214 -0.52 6.83 -1.60
N VAL A 215 0.12 6.00 -0.78
CA VAL A 215 0.51 6.38 0.58
C VAL A 215 1.48 7.56 0.53
N VAL A 216 2.41 7.57 -0.44
CA VAL A 216 3.38 8.66 -0.60
C VAL A 216 2.69 9.94 -1.08
N GLY A 217 1.75 9.84 -2.01
CA GLY A 217 0.99 10.98 -2.52
C GLY A 217 0.07 11.62 -1.47
N ARG A 218 -0.56 10.80 -0.62
CA ARG A 218 -1.38 11.28 0.50
C ARG A 218 -0.53 12.00 1.55
N ASP A 219 0.60 11.40 1.95
CA ASP A 219 1.57 12.02 2.88
C ASP A 219 2.05 13.38 2.35
N LEU A 220 2.47 13.43 1.07
CA LEU A 220 2.90 14.68 0.42
C LEU A 220 1.79 15.73 0.41
N ARG A 221 0.55 15.36 0.10
CA ARG A 221 -0.58 16.29 0.11
C ARG A 221 -0.80 16.91 1.48
N THR A 222 -0.86 16.08 2.53
CA THR A 222 -1.04 16.57 3.90
C THR A 222 0.11 17.49 4.34
N MET A 223 1.34 17.16 3.95
CA MET A 223 2.50 18.03 4.23
C MET A 223 2.45 19.37 3.48
N LEU A 224 1.87 19.40 2.27
CA LEU A 224 1.63 20.64 1.53
C LEU A 224 0.54 21.49 2.19
N GLU A 225 -0.55 20.87 2.65
CA GLU A 225 -1.64 21.52 3.39
C GLU A 225 -1.11 22.15 4.68
N LEU A 226 -0.34 21.40 5.47
CA LEU A 226 0.31 21.91 6.69
C LEU A 226 1.23 23.09 6.40
N ARG A 227 2.06 22.97 5.35
CA ARG A 227 2.96 24.05 4.96
C ARG A 227 2.19 25.33 4.59
N ALA A 228 1.07 25.21 3.89
CA ALA A 228 0.23 26.35 3.53
C ALA A 228 -0.40 26.98 4.79
N ALA A 229 -1.01 26.18 5.66
CA ALA A 229 -1.64 26.65 6.88
C ALA A 229 -0.65 27.37 7.83
N LEU A 230 0.57 26.85 7.97
CA LEU A 230 1.63 27.50 8.74
C LEU A 230 2.12 28.81 8.11
N ALA A 231 2.12 28.91 6.77
CA ALA A 231 2.49 30.13 6.08
C ALA A 231 1.43 31.23 6.27
N ASP A 232 0.15 30.87 6.22
CA ASP A 232 -0.98 31.78 6.45
C ASP A 232 -0.96 32.31 7.89
N LEU A 233 -0.77 31.43 8.88
CA LEU A 233 -0.58 31.84 10.28
C LEU A 233 0.59 32.81 10.46
N ALA A 234 1.70 32.60 9.74
CA ALA A 234 2.87 33.48 9.85
C ALA A 234 2.59 34.87 9.24
N GLN A 235 1.72 34.97 8.23
CA GLN A 235 1.30 36.25 7.67
C GLN A 235 0.30 36.98 8.59
N ASP A 236 -0.63 36.26 9.19
CA ASP A 236 -1.64 36.82 10.12
C ASP A 236 -1.03 37.21 11.47
N GLY A 237 -0.14 36.36 12.01
CA GLY A 237 0.56 36.55 13.28
C GLY A 237 1.61 37.66 13.26
N ALA A 238 1.96 38.21 12.09
CA ALA A 238 2.79 39.40 11.97
C ALA A 238 2.14 40.65 12.60
N GLN A 239 0.85 40.58 12.97
CA GLN A 239 0.15 41.70 13.60
C GLN A 239 0.00 41.60 15.13
N GLN A 240 -0.26 40.46 15.77
CA GLN A 240 -0.43 40.38 17.24
C GLN A 240 -0.13 38.97 17.81
N HIS A 241 0.69 38.90 18.87
CA HIS A 241 1.10 37.75 19.73
C HIS A 241 2.47 37.07 19.46
N PRO A 242 3.16 36.58 20.52
CA PRO A 242 4.37 35.77 20.37
C PRO A 242 4.09 34.55 19.48
N PRO A 243 5.08 34.07 18.70
CA PRO A 243 4.87 32.93 17.83
C PRO A 243 4.42 31.73 18.65
N PRO A 244 3.43 30.95 18.18
CA PRO A 244 3.08 29.69 18.81
C PRO A 244 4.33 28.81 18.94
N ALA A 245 4.33 27.92 19.94
CA ALA A 245 5.41 26.95 20.06
C ALA A 245 5.56 26.19 18.73
N PRO A 246 6.79 25.85 18.31
CA PRO A 246 6.98 25.15 17.05
C PRO A 246 6.27 23.80 17.12
N LEU A 247 5.31 23.60 16.22
CA LEU A 247 4.59 22.34 16.06
C LEU A 247 5.61 21.20 15.88
N ARG A 248 5.43 20.10 16.62
CA ARG A 248 6.36 18.96 16.64
C ARG A 248 6.10 18.01 15.47
N VAL A 249 6.15 18.56 14.27
CA VAL A 249 5.98 17.86 12.99
C VAL A 249 7.18 18.19 12.09
N PRO A 250 7.81 17.21 11.43
CA PRO A 250 8.91 17.46 10.50
C PRO A 250 8.48 18.33 9.32
N GLY A 251 9.22 19.40 9.00
CA GLY A 251 8.86 20.29 7.90
C GLY A 251 9.14 19.68 6.52
N LEU A 252 8.26 19.95 5.54
CA LEU A 252 8.49 19.60 4.14
C LEU A 252 9.65 20.42 3.55
N ARG A 253 10.67 19.73 3.04
CA ARG A 253 11.92 20.31 2.52
C ARG A 253 12.02 20.31 1.01
N GLY A 254 11.35 19.39 0.33
CA GLY A 254 11.39 19.34 -1.13
C GLY A 254 10.61 18.19 -1.74
N VAL A 255 10.54 18.16 -3.06
CA VAL A 255 9.95 17.08 -3.86
C VAL A 255 11.00 16.41 -4.73
N LEU A 256 10.81 15.13 -5.00
CA LEU A 256 11.71 14.29 -5.79
C LEU A 256 11.11 14.01 -7.16
N HIS A 257 11.89 14.21 -8.20
CA HIS A 257 11.49 13.95 -9.57
C HIS A 257 12.30 12.83 -10.21
N HIS A 258 11.64 12.04 -11.05
CA HIS A 258 12.30 11.09 -11.92
C HIS A 258 13.17 11.85 -12.95
N PRO A 259 14.43 11.45 -13.19
CA PRO A 259 15.40 12.28 -13.90
C PRO A 259 15.16 12.39 -15.40
N ARG A 260 14.42 11.44 -16.00
CA ARG A 260 14.11 11.43 -17.44
C ARG A 260 12.65 11.80 -17.70
N GLU A 261 11.74 11.02 -17.10
CA GLU A 261 10.29 11.19 -17.22
C GLU A 261 9.72 12.42 -16.50
N GLY A 262 10.44 13.01 -15.52
CA GLY A 262 10.05 14.28 -14.93
C GLY A 262 8.87 14.26 -13.95
N HIS A 263 8.14 13.15 -13.82
CA HIS A 263 7.06 13.02 -12.82
C HIS A 263 7.61 13.01 -11.38
N VAL A 264 6.75 13.35 -10.42
CA VAL A 264 7.09 13.35 -8.99
C VAL A 264 7.01 11.94 -8.44
N VAL A 265 8.12 11.49 -7.84
CA VAL A 265 8.27 10.15 -7.28
C VAL A 265 8.22 10.14 -5.75
N GLY A 266 8.32 11.30 -5.09
CA GLY A 266 8.33 11.37 -3.63
C GLY A 266 8.68 12.75 -3.10
N PHE A 267 9.07 12.79 -1.83
CA PHE A 267 9.39 14.03 -1.12
C PHE A 267 10.45 13.87 -0.04
N LEU A 268 10.95 15.01 0.43
CA LEU A 268 11.93 15.13 1.51
C LEU A 268 11.34 15.95 2.68
N ARG A 269 11.58 15.52 3.91
CA ARG A 269 11.22 16.24 5.15
C ARG A 269 12.39 16.28 6.13
N ASP A 270 12.25 17.08 7.17
CA ASP A 270 13.20 17.10 8.29
C ASP A 270 13.48 15.69 8.82
N TRP A 271 14.75 15.37 9.02
CA TRP A 271 15.12 14.19 9.77
C TRP A 271 14.89 14.43 11.27
N VAL A 272 14.11 13.56 11.90
CA VAL A 272 13.96 13.54 13.35
C VAL A 272 14.78 12.36 13.89
N PRO A 273 15.94 12.61 14.53
CA PRO A 273 16.68 11.55 15.19
C PRO A 273 15.87 11.07 16.40
N GLY A 274 15.99 9.80 16.75
CA GLY A 274 15.28 9.24 17.89
C GLY A 274 14.87 7.79 17.66
N ALA A 275 13.98 7.31 18.52
CA ALA A 275 13.36 6.01 18.38
C ALA A 275 11.84 6.17 18.37
N SER A 276 11.14 5.28 17.66
CA SER A 276 9.68 5.26 17.71
C SER A 276 9.19 4.92 19.10
N LEU A 277 7.96 5.31 19.43
CA LEU A 277 7.33 4.97 20.70
C LEU A 277 7.23 3.44 20.89
N ASN A 278 7.06 2.69 19.80
CA ASN A 278 7.06 1.22 19.79
C ASN A 278 8.42 0.60 20.19
N SER A 279 9.51 1.37 20.21
CA SER A 279 10.83 0.89 20.65
C SER A 279 11.01 0.89 22.17
N TYR A 280 10.01 1.34 22.93
CA TYR A 280 10.10 1.50 24.38
C TYR A 280 9.17 0.53 25.11
N GLU A 281 9.70 -0.13 26.14
CA GLU A 281 8.87 -0.90 27.07
C GLU A 281 8.16 0.06 28.04
N MET A 282 6.88 0.35 27.77
CA MET A 282 6.08 1.31 28.56
C MET A 282 6.04 0.98 30.06
N ALA A 283 6.16 -0.31 30.42
CA ALA A 283 6.21 -0.77 31.80
C ALA A 283 7.40 -0.21 32.61
N ASP A 284 8.52 0.03 31.92
CA ASP A 284 9.79 0.44 32.52
C ASP A 284 9.89 1.97 32.64
N LEU A 285 8.99 2.71 31.99
CA LEU A 285 9.00 4.17 31.98
C LEU A 285 8.19 4.77 33.15
N PRO A 286 8.69 5.85 33.79
CA PRO A 286 7.94 6.59 34.80
C PRO A 286 6.57 7.05 34.25
N VAL A 287 5.54 6.97 35.10
CA VAL A 287 4.17 7.37 34.75
C VAL A 287 4.15 8.82 34.29
N GLU A 288 4.89 9.69 35.00
CA GLU A 288 4.94 11.13 34.74
C GLU A 288 5.53 11.45 33.37
N LEU A 289 6.48 10.62 32.90
CA LEU A 289 7.07 10.76 31.57
C LEU A 289 6.05 10.36 30.49
N ARG A 290 5.35 9.24 30.67
CA ARG A 290 4.32 8.78 29.74
C ARG A 290 3.15 9.76 29.65
N GLU A 291 2.69 10.29 30.77
CA GLU A 291 1.68 11.37 30.82
C GLU A 291 2.17 12.68 30.19
N ALA A 292 3.48 12.96 30.24
CA ALA A 292 4.05 14.10 29.56
C ALA A 292 4.12 13.91 28.04
N TRP A 293 4.41 12.70 27.56
CA TRP A 293 4.35 12.38 26.14
C TRP A 293 2.92 12.44 25.61
N ASP A 294 1.96 11.82 26.31
CA ASP A 294 0.52 11.86 25.98
C ASP A 294 0.05 13.31 25.76
N ARG A 295 0.24 14.18 26.77
CA ARG A 295 -0.16 15.59 26.63
C ARG A 295 0.48 16.32 25.46
N LYS A 296 1.72 15.99 25.10
CA LYS A 296 2.44 16.65 23.99
C LYS A 296 1.98 16.13 22.63
N VAL A 297 1.72 14.82 22.50
CA VAL A 297 1.20 14.26 21.25
C VAL A 297 -0.24 14.72 21.04
N ALA A 298 -1.11 14.60 22.04
CA ALA A 298 -2.48 15.12 21.98
C ALA A 298 -2.51 16.64 21.70
N GLY A 299 -1.60 17.41 22.31
CA GLY A 299 -1.44 18.84 22.02
C GLY A 299 -1.07 19.12 20.57
N THR A 300 -0.11 18.37 20.01
CA THR A 300 0.29 18.48 18.60
C THR A 300 -0.86 18.12 17.67
N LEU A 301 -1.63 17.09 17.99
CA LEU A 301 -2.81 16.67 17.22
C LEU A 301 -3.91 17.73 17.22
N ALA A 302 -4.21 18.30 18.40
CA ALA A 302 -5.18 19.39 18.51
C ALA A 302 -4.74 20.65 17.74
N GLU A 303 -3.44 20.97 17.73
CA GLU A 303 -2.89 22.08 16.92
C GLU A 303 -3.00 21.79 15.41
N LEU A 304 -2.77 20.55 14.97
CA LEU A 304 -3.00 20.14 13.58
C LEU A 304 -4.48 20.33 13.18
N HIS A 305 -5.42 19.89 14.01
CA HIS A 305 -6.86 20.03 13.74
C HIS A 305 -7.30 21.50 13.69
N GLN A 306 -6.75 22.37 14.55
CA GLN A 306 -6.98 23.81 14.48
C GLN A 306 -6.50 24.43 13.15
N LEU A 307 -5.51 23.82 12.51
CA LEU A 307 -5.01 24.20 11.18
C LEU A 307 -5.80 23.56 10.03
N GLY A 308 -6.81 22.72 10.32
CA GLY A 308 -7.53 21.94 9.32
C GLY A 308 -6.70 20.81 8.72
N VAL A 309 -5.63 20.38 9.41
CA VAL A 309 -4.74 19.29 8.98
C VAL A 309 -5.01 18.06 9.83
N TYR A 310 -5.10 16.90 9.20
CA TYR A 310 -5.40 15.63 9.85
C TYR A 310 -4.25 14.65 9.68
N TRP A 311 -3.91 13.92 10.73
CA TRP A 311 -2.76 13.01 10.76
C TRP A 311 -3.03 11.73 9.95
N GLY A 312 -4.20 11.11 10.15
CA GLY A 312 -4.70 9.95 9.41
C GLY A 312 -3.84 8.69 9.50
N ALA A 313 -2.94 8.62 10.48
CA ALA A 313 -1.92 7.59 10.60
C ALA A 313 -1.36 7.47 12.04
N ALA A 314 -2.20 7.77 13.04
CA ALA A 314 -1.79 7.65 14.44
C ALA A 314 -1.51 6.17 14.78
N GLU A 315 -0.24 5.88 15.01
CA GLU A 315 0.31 4.58 15.43
C GLU A 315 1.53 4.83 16.33
N ASN A 316 1.95 3.81 17.09
CA ASN A 316 3.12 3.92 17.96
C ASN A 316 4.41 4.11 17.15
N GLU A 317 4.48 3.55 15.93
CA GLU A 317 5.59 3.79 14.99
C GLU A 317 5.67 5.23 14.52
N SER A 318 4.52 5.91 14.41
CA SER A 318 4.38 7.27 13.88
C SER A 318 4.69 8.36 14.92
N VAL A 319 5.15 8.01 16.13
CA VAL A 319 5.64 8.95 17.14
C VAL A 319 7.12 8.69 17.41
N ILE A 320 7.98 9.66 17.10
CA ILE A 320 9.43 9.56 17.38
C ILE A 320 9.77 10.35 18.64
N ILE A 321 10.43 9.71 19.59
CA ILE A 321 11.01 10.37 20.76
C ILE A 321 12.43 10.80 20.43
N ASP A 322 12.67 12.11 20.38
CA ASP A 322 13.97 12.66 20.04
C ASP A 322 15.00 12.50 21.17
N PRO A 323 16.30 12.77 20.94
CA PRO A 323 17.34 12.65 21.98
C PRO A 323 17.14 13.57 23.21
N ARG A 324 16.24 14.55 23.12
CA ARG A 324 15.86 15.42 24.25
C ARG A 324 14.66 14.89 25.02
N GLY A 325 14.10 13.75 24.60
CA GLY A 325 12.91 13.14 25.19
C GLY A 325 11.60 13.81 24.76
N GLU A 326 11.62 14.57 23.67
CA GLU A 326 10.44 15.25 23.12
C GLU A 326 9.79 14.39 22.03
N PRO A 327 8.46 14.18 22.08
CA PRO A 327 7.75 13.44 21.05
C PRO A 327 7.53 14.29 19.80
N TRP A 328 7.70 13.67 18.64
CA TRP A 328 7.43 14.21 17.31
C TRP A 328 6.41 13.33 16.60
N VAL A 329 5.42 13.97 15.98
CA VAL A 329 4.39 13.32 15.16
C VAL A 329 4.92 13.22 13.72
N VAL A 330 4.99 12.00 13.19
CA VAL A 330 5.51 11.70 11.84
C VAL A 330 4.52 10.86 11.04
N ASP A 331 4.84 10.62 9.76
CA ASP A 331 4.12 9.74 8.82
C ASP A 331 2.64 10.07 8.65
N PHE A 332 2.34 10.90 7.65
CA PHE A 332 0.98 11.28 7.31
C PHE A 332 0.44 10.37 6.20
N GLY A 333 -0.87 10.12 6.18
CA GLY A 333 -1.51 9.45 5.04
C GLY A 333 -1.21 7.95 4.85
N ALA A 334 -0.72 7.25 5.88
CA ALA A 334 -0.46 5.81 5.82
C ALA A 334 -1.75 4.96 5.79
N LYS A 335 -2.74 5.25 6.65
CA LYS A 335 -3.97 4.46 6.68
C LYS A 335 -4.93 4.94 5.59
N VAL A 336 -5.25 4.05 4.65
CA VAL A 336 -6.55 4.12 3.97
C VAL A 336 -7.52 3.54 5.00
N ASN A 337 -8.51 4.30 5.47
CA ASN A 337 -9.65 3.66 6.10
C ASN A 337 -10.39 2.87 5.01
N LEU A 338 -9.91 1.66 4.73
CA LEU A 338 -10.52 0.66 3.86
C LEU A 338 -11.87 0.31 4.48
N GLY A 339 -12.91 1.06 4.13
CA GLY A 339 -14.28 0.86 4.59
C GLY A 339 -15.02 2.12 4.98
N LEU A 340 -14.33 3.23 5.27
CA LEU A 340 -14.97 4.52 5.50
C LEU A 340 -14.21 5.57 4.69
N LYS A 341 -14.80 5.97 3.56
CA LYS A 341 -14.78 7.40 3.21
C LYS A 341 -15.44 8.12 4.39
N ARG A 342 -14.68 8.35 5.46
CA ARG A 342 -15.04 9.31 6.48
C ARG A 342 -15.25 10.61 5.70
N GLU A 343 -16.46 11.14 5.77
CA GLU A 343 -16.79 12.42 5.14
C GLU A 343 -15.83 13.48 5.72
N GLU A 344 -15.67 14.64 5.08
CA GLU A 344 -14.74 15.68 5.58
C GLU A 344 -14.98 16.00 7.07
N ASP A 345 -16.23 15.85 7.52
CA ASP A 345 -16.69 16.08 8.89
C ASP A 345 -16.19 15.03 9.90
N ASP A 346 -15.74 13.84 9.46
CA ASP A 346 -15.36 12.72 10.33
C ASP A 346 -13.83 12.57 10.51
N ARG A 347 -13.02 13.40 9.84
CA ARG A 347 -11.55 13.25 9.86
C ARG A 347 -10.94 13.55 11.22
N GLU A 348 -11.45 14.57 11.91
CA GLU A 348 -11.01 14.93 13.25
C GLU A 348 -11.28 13.82 14.25
N GLU A 349 -12.53 13.34 14.31
CA GLU A 349 -12.94 12.23 15.17
C GLU A 349 -12.13 10.98 14.85
N GLY A 350 -11.86 10.74 13.56
CA GLY A 350 -11.07 9.62 13.12
C GLY A 350 -9.64 9.61 13.65
N ASP A 351 -8.98 10.76 13.66
CA ASP A 351 -7.64 10.92 14.24
C ASP A 351 -7.64 10.67 15.75
N TRP A 352 -8.68 11.13 16.47
CA TRP A 352 -8.80 10.89 17.90
C TRP A 352 -9.06 9.42 18.23
N LEU A 353 -9.84 8.73 17.41
CA LEU A 353 -10.06 7.27 17.54
C LEU A 353 -8.76 6.49 17.31
N ASP A 354 -7.96 6.88 16.30
CA ASP A 354 -6.65 6.26 16.08
C ASP A 354 -5.66 6.60 17.20
N TYR A 355 -5.71 7.84 17.72
CA TYR A 355 -4.88 8.29 18.84
C TYR A 355 -5.20 7.54 20.15
N ASP A 356 -6.45 7.10 20.36
CA ASP A 356 -6.85 6.36 21.55
C ASP A 356 -6.00 5.11 21.76
N PHE A 357 -5.56 4.45 20.67
CA PHE A 357 -4.59 3.35 20.73
C PHE A 357 -3.24 3.77 21.32
N ILE A 358 -2.71 4.93 20.92
CA ILE A 358 -1.46 5.48 21.46
C ILE A 358 -1.65 5.86 22.92
N TYR A 359 -2.76 6.51 23.27
CA TYR A 359 -3.08 6.88 24.64
C TYR A 359 -3.16 5.64 25.55
N HIS A 360 -3.85 4.58 25.09
CA HIS A 360 -3.91 3.32 25.80
C HIS A 360 -2.54 2.66 25.91
N TYR A 361 -1.74 2.64 24.84
CA TYR A 361 -0.37 2.13 24.89
C TYR A 361 0.49 2.88 25.92
N LEU A 362 0.44 4.22 25.91
CA LEU A 362 1.11 5.08 26.88
C LEU A 362 0.60 4.86 28.31
N ARG A 363 -0.62 4.38 28.53
CA ARG A 363 -1.15 4.09 29.87
C ARG A 363 -0.85 2.67 30.36
N THR A 364 -0.84 1.69 29.47
CA THR A 364 -0.80 0.27 29.81
C THR A 364 0.65 -0.23 29.94
N ARG A 365 0.90 -1.10 30.92
CA ARG A 365 2.22 -1.76 31.09
C ARG A 365 2.44 -2.95 30.15
N GLU A 366 1.48 -3.28 29.29
CA GLU A 366 1.53 -4.47 28.44
C GLU A 366 1.14 -4.14 27.00
N VAL A 367 1.86 -4.74 26.05
CA VAL A 367 1.63 -4.68 24.61
C VAL A 367 0.30 -5.36 24.29
N VAL A 368 -0.67 -4.62 23.74
CA VAL A 368 -1.87 -5.22 23.15
C VAL A 368 -1.47 -5.82 21.81
N VAL A 369 -1.30 -7.14 21.76
CA VAL A 369 -1.15 -7.89 20.51
C VAL A 369 -2.53 -7.96 19.86
N SER A 370 -2.75 -7.22 18.77
CA SER A 370 -3.99 -7.29 18.00
C SER A 370 -4.06 -8.63 17.25
N TYR A 371 -4.86 -9.56 17.76
CA TYR A 371 -5.32 -10.69 16.97
C TYR A 371 -6.51 -10.22 16.14
N VAL A 372 -6.32 -10.10 14.82
CA VAL A 372 -7.44 -10.09 13.89
C VAL A 372 -7.97 -11.52 13.86
N SER A 373 -9.15 -11.74 14.43
CA SER A 373 -9.87 -13.01 14.35
C SER A 373 -10.53 -13.12 12.99
N ASP A 374 -9.90 -13.83 12.07
CA ASP A 374 -10.58 -14.49 10.95
C ASP A 374 -11.31 -15.70 11.52
N ASP A 375 -12.61 -15.57 11.82
CA ASP A 375 -13.50 -16.74 11.89
C ASP A 375 -14.96 -16.33 11.65
N ASP A 376 -15.27 -15.99 10.40
CA ASP A 376 -16.61 -16.16 9.85
C ASP A 376 -16.65 -17.53 9.16
N SER A 377 -17.15 -18.53 9.88
CA SER A 377 -17.70 -19.73 9.25
C SER A 377 -19.14 -19.90 9.68
N ASP A 378 -20.03 -19.52 8.77
CA ASP A 378 -21.42 -19.93 8.72
C ASP A 378 -21.54 -21.45 8.87
N GLN A 379 -22.33 -21.89 9.85
CA GLN A 379 -23.05 -23.16 9.77
C GLN A 379 -24.36 -23.07 10.55
N SER A 380 -25.40 -22.61 9.85
CA SER A 380 -26.77 -23.01 10.15
C SER A 380 -26.95 -24.49 9.83
N CYS A 381 -27.48 -25.29 10.78
CA CYS A 381 -28.75 -26.00 10.62
C CYS A 381 -28.97 -27.06 11.71
N SER A 382 -30.17 -26.97 12.29
CA SER A 382 -31.01 -28.05 12.83
C SER A 382 -30.48 -28.91 13.97
N GLU A 383 -31.15 -28.81 15.12
CA GLU A 383 -31.77 -30.01 15.72
C GLU A 383 -32.96 -29.62 16.61
N ASN A 384 -34.01 -30.43 16.47
CA ASN A 384 -35.29 -30.35 17.16
C ASN A 384 -35.16 -30.68 18.66
N ASP A 385 -36.10 -30.14 19.43
CA ASP A 385 -36.82 -30.74 20.58
C ASP A 385 -36.85 -29.81 21.80
N MET A 386 -37.91 -29.01 21.88
CA MET A 386 -38.45 -28.52 23.15
C MET A 386 -39.98 -28.66 23.09
N LEU A 387 -40.46 -29.90 23.26
CA LEU A 387 -41.80 -30.20 23.74
C LEU A 387 -41.67 -30.67 25.20
N ALA A 388 -42.16 -29.88 26.15
CA ALA A 388 -43.01 -30.35 27.26
C ALA A 388 -43.21 -29.27 28.33
N GLY A 389 -44.47 -29.09 28.72
CA GLY A 389 -44.91 -28.42 29.95
C GLY A 389 -45.29 -26.97 29.71
N ASP A 390 -46.53 -26.52 29.94
CA ASP A 390 -47.69 -27.10 30.59
C ASP A 390 -48.91 -26.26 30.16
N GLU A 391 -50.09 -26.69 30.63
CA GLU A 391 -51.37 -25.97 30.64
C GLU A 391 -52.41 -26.42 29.62
N GLU A 392 -53.12 -27.51 29.96
CA GLU A 392 -54.59 -27.43 30.04
C GLU A 392 -55.11 -28.31 31.18
N GLY A 393 -56.04 -27.76 31.98
CA GLY A 393 -56.90 -28.56 32.84
C GLY A 393 -57.52 -27.80 34.01
N GLY A 394 -58.67 -27.15 33.80
CA GLY A 394 -59.44 -26.67 34.95
C GLY A 394 -60.69 -25.83 34.69
N GLY A 395 -61.73 -26.41 34.08
CA GLY A 395 -63.11 -26.21 34.55
C GLY A 395 -63.98 -25.15 33.87
N ASN A 396 -64.92 -25.59 33.03
CA ASN A 396 -66.33 -25.66 33.44
C ASN A 396 -67.14 -26.44 32.41
N GLY A 397 -67.83 -27.48 32.89
CA GLY A 397 -68.86 -28.17 32.13
C GLY A 397 -70.21 -27.49 32.28
N ASP A 398 -71.04 -27.57 31.23
CA ASP A 398 -72.49 -27.52 31.35
C ASP A 398 -73.12 -28.39 30.25
N ARG A 399 -74.04 -29.27 30.68
CA ARG A 399 -75.04 -30.07 29.91
C ARG A 399 -74.50 -31.12 28.93
N GLY A 400 -75.02 -32.34 28.85
CA GLY A 400 -76.25 -32.91 29.37
C GLY A 400 -76.69 -34.04 28.42
N GLU A 401 -77.44 -35.00 28.97
CA GLU A 401 -78.17 -36.10 28.32
C GLU A 401 -77.44 -37.44 28.07
N SER A 402 -77.87 -38.38 28.93
CA SER A 402 -78.16 -39.82 28.72
C SER A 402 -77.04 -40.84 28.82
#